data_AF-A0A8H5HSF8-F1
#
_entry.id   AF-A0A8H5HSF8-F1
#
_cell.length_a   1.000
_cell.length_b   1.000
_cell.length_c   1.000
_cell.angle_alpha   90.00
_cell.angle_beta   90.00
_cell.angle_gamma   90.00
#
_symmetry.space_group_name_H-M   'P 1'
#
loop_
_entity.id
_entity.type
_entity.pdbx_description
1 polymer ?
#
loop_
_entity_poly.entity_id
_entity_poly.type
_entity_poly.pdbx_seq_one_letter_code
_entity_poly.pdbx_strand_id
1 'polypeptide(L)'
;MPPSDLYSKLWSLSDTHCNPPDLETILSIRSPDAQHGWGHNHLLHLNPVLKGLMDNEAFKAHLLNSGSYLSALDKLTELDIIVDEHQRKASIRMSYFLQAVGSDEVVENDLIWLLKFTDDEDVDKVLIKESIEFVDSTANFKVTRLAKENKGELNQNVTGGLAITVLEN
;
A
#
# COMPACT_ATOMS: atom_id res chain seq x y z
N MET A 1 -6.99 -31.15 1.12
CA MET A 1 -6.29 -31.09 -0.18
C MET A 1 -5.23 -30.00 -0.08
N PRO A 2 -4.03 -30.18 -0.61
CA PRO A 2 -3.05 -29.10 -0.70
C PRO A 2 -3.57 -27.96 -1.60
N PRO A 3 -3.11 -26.71 -1.42
CA PRO A 3 -3.43 -25.61 -2.33
C PRO A 3 -2.86 -25.88 -3.73
N SER A 4 -3.47 -25.28 -4.76
CA SER A 4 -2.95 -25.33 -6.12
C SER A 4 -1.68 -24.49 -6.27
N ASP A 5 -0.93 -24.71 -7.34
CA ASP A 5 0.26 -23.92 -7.67
C ASP A 5 -0.10 -22.43 -7.89
N LEU A 6 -1.22 -22.18 -8.59
CA LEU A 6 -1.71 -20.82 -8.83
C LEU A 6 -2.09 -20.15 -7.51
N TYR A 7 -2.87 -20.81 -6.65
CA TYR A 7 -3.21 -20.26 -5.33
C TYR A 7 -1.95 -19.89 -4.54
N SER A 8 -0.97 -20.80 -4.49
CA SER A 8 0.28 -20.60 -3.75
C SER A 8 1.07 -19.41 -4.30
N LYS A 9 1.11 -19.24 -5.62
CA LYS A 9 1.73 -18.09 -6.29
C LYS A 9 1.01 -16.78 -5.95
N LEU A 10 -0.31 -16.72 -6.06
CA LEU A 10 -1.09 -15.51 -5.76
C LEU A 10 -0.94 -15.08 -4.30
N TRP A 11 -0.96 -16.06 -3.39
CA TRP A 11 -0.73 -15.83 -1.96
C TRP A 11 0.68 -15.29 -1.72
N SER A 12 1.71 -15.91 -2.32
CA SER A 12 3.10 -15.47 -2.17
C SER A 12 3.36 -14.06 -2.70
N LEU A 13 2.76 -13.70 -3.85
CA LEU A 13 2.82 -12.33 -4.37
C LEU A 13 2.15 -11.34 -3.43
N SER A 14 1.02 -11.71 -2.83
CA SER A 14 0.28 -10.90 -1.86
C SER A 14 1.11 -10.65 -0.60
N ASP A 15 1.70 -11.70 -0.02
CA ASP A 15 2.56 -11.61 1.15
C ASP A 15 3.81 -10.76 0.87
N THR A 16 4.45 -10.96 -0.28
CA THR A 16 5.62 -10.16 -0.71
C THR A 16 5.24 -8.69 -0.93
N HIS A 17 4.02 -8.40 -1.38
CA HIS A 17 3.55 -7.02 -1.54
C HIS A 17 3.39 -6.31 -0.19
N CYS A 18 2.94 -7.03 0.84
CA CYS A 18 2.81 -6.50 2.20
C CYS A 18 4.15 -6.36 2.92
N ASN A 19 5.06 -7.30 2.67
CA ASN A 19 6.31 -7.45 3.40
C ASN A 19 7.54 -7.47 2.48
N PRO A 20 7.72 -6.47 1.60
CA PRO A 20 8.85 -6.49 0.70
C PRO A 20 10.15 -6.26 1.48
N PRO A 21 11.20 -7.07 1.27
CA PRO A 21 12.50 -6.87 1.91
C PRO A 21 13.17 -5.57 1.45
N ASP A 22 12.87 -5.12 0.24
CA ASP A 22 13.37 -3.90 -0.36
C ASP A 22 12.45 -3.38 -1.48
N LEU A 23 12.74 -2.17 -1.94
CA LEU A 23 12.01 -1.50 -3.02
C LEU A 23 12.11 -2.25 -4.36
N GLU A 24 13.22 -2.93 -4.64
CA GLU A 24 13.39 -3.67 -5.90
C GLU A 24 12.44 -4.87 -5.94
N THR A 25 12.29 -5.55 -4.81
CA THR A 25 11.43 -6.73 -4.67
C THR A 25 9.97 -6.39 -4.91
N ILE A 26 9.43 -5.33 -4.30
CA ILE A 26 8.03 -4.91 -4.54
C ILE A 26 7.79 -4.49 -5.99
N LEU A 27 8.78 -3.93 -6.67
CA LEU A 27 8.66 -3.56 -8.09
C LEU A 27 8.76 -4.77 -9.01
N SER A 28 9.57 -5.78 -8.65
CA SER A 28 9.78 -6.99 -9.46
C SER A 28 8.54 -7.88 -9.54
N ILE A 29 7.66 -7.85 -8.54
CA ILE A 29 6.42 -8.64 -8.49
C ILE A 29 5.24 -7.99 -9.24
N ARG A 30 5.43 -6.80 -9.82
CA ARG A 30 4.41 -6.04 -10.54
C ARG A 30 4.57 -6.21 -12.04
N SER A 31 3.46 -6.26 -12.77
CA SER A 31 3.49 -6.24 -14.23
C SER A 31 4.05 -4.90 -14.73
N PRO A 32 4.66 -4.85 -15.93
CA PRO A 32 5.19 -3.60 -16.48
C PRO A 32 4.13 -2.49 -16.63
N ASP A 33 2.86 -2.87 -16.84
CA ASP A 33 1.70 -1.98 -16.96
C ASP A 33 0.91 -1.81 -15.64
N ALA A 34 1.45 -2.31 -14.52
CA ALA A 34 0.72 -2.35 -13.27
C ALA A 34 0.31 -0.95 -12.79
N GLN A 35 -0.90 -0.88 -12.23
CA GLN A 35 -1.46 0.35 -11.69
C GLN A 35 -1.64 0.25 -10.18
N HIS A 36 -1.50 1.36 -9.48
CA HIS A 36 -1.82 1.50 -8.06
C HIS A 36 -2.79 2.66 -7.85
N GLY A 37 -3.72 2.54 -6.92
CA GLY A 37 -4.60 3.65 -6.55
C GLY A 37 -5.25 3.46 -5.21
N TRP A 38 -6.17 4.37 -4.87
CA TRP A 38 -6.90 4.34 -3.60
C TRP A 38 -8.38 4.05 -3.84
N GLY A 39 -9.00 3.31 -2.93
CA GLY A 39 -10.36 2.80 -3.14
C GLY A 39 -11.50 3.61 -2.48
N HIS A 40 -11.17 4.57 -1.60
CA HIS A 40 -12.17 5.30 -0.83
C HIS A 40 -12.92 6.36 -1.63
N ASN A 41 -14.13 6.08 -2.09
CA ASN A 41 -14.91 7.08 -2.86
C ASN A 41 -15.07 8.42 -2.13
N HIS A 42 -15.39 8.41 -0.83
CA HIS A 42 -15.60 9.63 -0.06
C HIS A 42 -14.29 10.37 0.27
N LEU A 43 -13.26 9.67 0.76
CA LEU A 43 -11.95 10.28 1.04
C LEU A 43 -11.32 10.87 -0.23
N LEU A 44 -11.44 10.17 -1.37
CA LEU A 44 -11.00 10.67 -2.67
C LEU A 44 -11.75 11.93 -3.08
N HIS A 45 -13.06 12.02 -2.80
CA HIS A 45 -13.83 13.22 -3.07
C HIS A 45 -13.27 14.44 -2.32
N LEU A 46 -12.94 14.26 -1.03
CA LEU A 46 -12.39 15.29 -0.16
C LEU A 46 -10.92 15.62 -0.45
N ASN A 47 -10.15 14.67 -0.98
CA ASN A 47 -8.73 14.83 -1.27
C ASN A 47 -8.46 14.54 -2.76
N PRO A 48 -8.75 15.48 -3.69
CA PRO A 48 -8.57 15.26 -5.13
C PRO A 48 -7.16 14.89 -5.56
N VAL A 49 -6.14 15.22 -4.75
CA VAL A 49 -4.73 14.82 -4.98
C VAL A 49 -4.54 13.29 -4.96
N LEU A 50 -5.45 12.56 -4.30
CA LEU A 50 -5.49 11.11 -4.29
C LEU A 50 -6.25 10.53 -5.50
N LYS A 51 -6.90 11.37 -6.32
CA LYS A 51 -7.62 10.88 -7.50
C LYS A 51 -6.62 10.61 -8.62
N GLY A 52 -6.40 9.34 -8.92
CA GLY A 52 -5.57 8.91 -10.04
C GLY A 52 -5.04 7.50 -9.84
N LEU A 53 -4.62 6.89 -10.94
CA LEU A 53 -3.82 5.67 -10.90
C LEU A 53 -2.35 6.05 -11.08
N MET A 54 -1.49 5.43 -10.30
CA MET A 54 -0.03 5.52 -10.39
C MET A 54 0.45 4.31 -11.19
N ASP A 55 1.27 4.56 -12.22
CA ASP A 55 2.10 3.51 -12.81
C ASP A 55 3.26 3.13 -11.88
N ASN A 56 4.13 2.22 -12.32
CA ASN A 56 5.26 1.77 -11.50
C ASN A 56 6.26 2.88 -11.16
N GLU A 57 6.48 3.86 -12.04
CA GLU A 57 7.42 4.97 -11.75
C GLU A 57 6.82 5.94 -10.73
N ALA A 58 5.54 6.29 -10.88
CA ALA A 58 4.83 7.11 -9.91
C ALA A 58 4.70 6.39 -8.54
N PHE A 59 4.42 5.09 -8.54
CA PHE A 59 4.35 4.27 -7.33
C PHE A 59 5.71 4.20 -6.61
N LYS A 60 6.80 3.99 -7.36
CA LYS A 60 8.17 4.03 -6.82
C LYS A 60 8.49 5.38 -6.20
N ALA A 61 8.16 6.48 -6.88
CA ALA A 61 8.36 7.82 -6.35
C ALA A 61 7.55 8.05 -5.06
N HIS A 62 6.30 7.56 -5.01
CA HIS A 62 5.45 7.60 -3.84
C HIS A 62 6.09 6.90 -2.63
N LEU A 63 6.58 5.66 -2.79
CA LEU A 63 7.23 4.91 -1.71
C LEU A 63 8.49 5.63 -1.18
N LEU A 64 9.33 6.14 -2.07
CA LEU A 64 10.55 6.87 -1.70
C LEU A 64 10.25 8.18 -0.96
N ASN A 65 9.27 8.96 -1.45
CA ASN A 65 8.91 10.22 -0.82
C ASN A 65 8.27 10.00 0.55
N SER A 66 7.34 9.05 0.67
CA SER A 66 6.68 8.73 1.92
C SER A 66 7.66 8.20 2.98
N GLY A 67 8.61 7.35 2.56
CA GLY A 67 9.64 6.81 3.43
C GLY A 67 10.56 7.87 4.06
N SER A 68 10.71 9.04 3.45
CA SER A 68 11.54 10.12 4.02
C SER A 68 10.94 10.80 5.26
N TYR A 69 9.64 10.63 5.47
CA TYR A 69 8.90 11.20 6.61
C TYR A 69 8.63 10.19 7.73
N LEU A 70 8.90 8.91 7.47
CA LEU A 70 8.55 7.80 8.36
C LEU A 70 9.81 7.06 8.81
N SER A 71 9.92 6.78 10.10
CA SER A 71 10.78 5.72 10.62
C SER A 71 9.95 4.44 10.66
N ALA A 72 10.32 3.46 9.83
CA ALA A 72 9.68 2.16 9.85
C ALA A 72 9.90 1.50 11.21
N LEU A 73 8.82 0.96 11.78
CA LEU A 73 8.90 0.03 12.91
C LEU A 73 8.68 -1.38 12.37
N ASP A 74 9.54 -2.32 12.78
CA ASP A 74 9.63 -3.69 12.25
C ASP A 74 8.42 -4.60 12.57
N LYS A 75 7.22 -4.07 12.81
CA LYS A 75 6.09 -4.88 13.29
C LYS A 75 4.85 -4.67 12.44
N LEU A 76 4.70 -5.51 11.41
CA LEU A 76 3.37 -5.99 11.08
C LEU A 76 2.87 -6.85 12.24
N THR A 77 1.63 -6.61 12.66
CA THR A 77 1.04 -7.32 13.80
C THR A 77 -0.03 -8.29 13.37
N GLU A 78 -0.85 -7.91 12.39
CA GLU A 78 -1.89 -8.73 11.82
C GLU A 78 -1.79 -8.70 10.30
N LEU A 79 -1.87 -9.88 9.69
CA LEU A 79 -1.91 -10.06 8.24
C LEU A 79 -2.90 -11.17 7.93
N ASP A 80 -3.95 -10.82 7.21
CA ASP A 80 -4.96 -11.76 6.72
C ASP A 80 -5.07 -11.62 5.20
N ILE A 81 -4.77 -12.70 4.48
CA ILE A 81 -4.75 -12.76 3.01
C ILE A 81 -5.81 -13.74 2.56
N ILE A 82 -6.77 -13.25 1.79
CA ILE A 82 -7.81 -14.05 1.14
C ILE A 82 -7.58 -14.03 -0.36
N VAL A 83 -7.35 -15.19 -0.95
CA VAL A 83 -7.14 -15.36 -2.40
C VAL A 83 -8.39 -15.95 -3.06
N ASP A 84 -8.85 -15.29 -4.11
CA ASP A 84 -9.80 -15.83 -5.08
C ASP A 84 -9.02 -16.24 -6.33
N GLU A 85 -8.67 -17.53 -6.39
CA GLU A 85 -7.90 -18.11 -7.48
C GLU A 85 -8.65 -17.99 -8.82
N HIS A 86 -9.96 -18.21 -8.83
CA HIS A 86 -10.77 -18.18 -10.04
C HIS A 86 -10.82 -16.78 -10.66
N GLN A 87 -10.95 -15.75 -9.82
CA GLN A 87 -10.94 -14.36 -10.28
C GLN A 87 -9.53 -13.77 -10.39
N ARG A 88 -8.49 -14.50 -9.99
CA ARG A 88 -7.11 -14.01 -9.84
C ARG A 88 -7.07 -12.69 -9.08
N LYS A 89 -7.61 -12.71 -7.87
CA LYS A 89 -7.64 -11.56 -6.96
C LYS A 89 -7.20 -11.96 -5.56
N ALA A 90 -6.72 -10.98 -4.81
CA ALA A 90 -6.52 -11.12 -3.38
C ALA A 90 -7.08 -9.91 -2.64
N SER A 91 -7.65 -10.15 -1.47
CA SER A 91 -7.96 -9.12 -0.49
C SER A 91 -7.04 -9.34 0.70
N ILE A 92 -6.40 -8.27 1.15
CA ILE A 92 -5.46 -8.31 2.25
C ILE A 92 -5.91 -7.33 3.29
N ARG A 93 -6.00 -7.73 4.55
CA ARG A 93 -6.11 -6.83 5.70
C ARG A 93 -4.80 -6.89 6.47
N MET A 94 -4.23 -5.74 6.79
CA MET A 94 -3.03 -5.70 7.62
C MET A 94 -2.98 -4.48 8.54
N SER A 95 -2.25 -4.65 9.63
CA SER A 95 -1.98 -3.63 10.64
C SER A 95 -0.49 -3.38 10.76
N TYR A 96 -0.08 -2.11 10.73
CA TYR A 96 1.31 -1.68 10.76
C TYR A 96 1.48 -0.45 11.66
N PHE A 97 2.69 -0.27 12.18
CA PHE A 97 3.02 0.82 13.09
C PHE A 97 3.91 1.82 12.37
N LEU A 98 3.43 3.06 12.27
CA LEU A 98 4.18 4.16 11.70
C LEU A 98 4.67 5.09 12.79
N GLN A 99 5.90 5.55 12.64
CA GLN A 99 6.45 6.62 13.45
C GLN A 99 6.93 7.72 12.51
N ALA A 100 6.56 8.97 12.80
CA ALA A 100 7.08 10.11 12.04
C ALA A 100 8.53 10.39 12.46
N VAL A 101 9.41 10.69 11.51
CA VAL A 101 10.81 11.00 11.81
C VAL A 101 10.90 12.22 12.74
N GLY A 102 11.51 12.02 13.91
CA GLY A 102 11.65 13.05 14.95
C GLY A 102 10.56 13.03 16.03
N SER A 103 9.54 12.19 15.88
CA SER A 103 8.50 11.96 16.89
C SER A 103 8.77 10.66 17.66
N ASP A 104 8.55 10.67 18.98
CA ASP A 104 8.52 9.45 19.80
C ASP A 104 7.16 8.75 19.77
N GLU A 105 6.15 9.39 19.16
CA GLU A 105 4.80 8.84 19.07
C GLU A 105 4.67 7.84 17.92
N VAL A 106 4.20 6.65 18.26
CA VAL A 106 3.89 5.57 17.33
C VAL A 106 2.39 5.56 17.05
N VAL A 107 2.02 5.47 15.77
CA VAL A 107 0.65 5.39 15.27
C VAL A 107 0.42 4.03 14.64
N GLU A 108 -0.48 3.25 15.23
CA GLU A 108 -1.03 2.06 14.58
C GLU A 108 -1.94 2.46 13.43
N ASN A 109 -1.83 1.74 12.32
CA ASN A 109 -2.56 2.01 11.10
C ASN A 109 -3.04 0.70 10.49
N ASP A 110 -4.29 0.69 10.02
CA ASP A 110 -4.90 -0.44 9.35
C ASP A 110 -5.07 -0.13 7.88
N LEU A 111 -4.88 -1.13 7.02
CA LEU A 111 -5.26 -1.04 5.62
C LEU A 111 -5.92 -2.32 5.11
N ILE A 112 -6.69 -2.15 4.03
CA ILE A 112 -7.14 -3.19 3.14
C ILE A 112 -6.52 -2.96 1.76
N TRP A 113 -5.86 -3.97 1.21
CA TRP A 113 -5.44 -3.99 -0.19
C TRP A 113 -6.33 -4.93 -1.00
N LEU A 114 -6.71 -4.48 -2.19
CA LEU A 114 -7.28 -5.33 -3.22
C LEU A 114 -6.26 -5.47 -4.35
N LEU A 115 -5.83 -6.69 -4.62
CA LEU A 115 -4.91 -7.03 -5.70
C LEU A 115 -5.65 -7.72 -6.84
N LYS A 116 -5.25 -7.40 -8.07
CA LYS A 116 -5.55 -8.20 -9.26
C LYS A 116 -4.24 -8.68 -9.87
N PHE A 117 -4.23 -9.90 -10.38
CA PHE A 117 -3.05 -10.50 -11.00
C PHE A 117 -3.20 -10.62 -12.53
N THR A 118 -2.09 -10.81 -13.22
CA THR A 118 -2.08 -11.11 -14.66
C THR A 118 -2.70 -12.48 -14.93
N ASP A 119 -3.30 -12.62 -16.12
CA ASP A 119 -3.91 -13.87 -16.59
C ASP A 119 -2.91 -14.69 -17.43
N ASP A 120 -1.69 -14.87 -16.90
CA ASP A 120 -0.69 -15.72 -17.55
C ASP A 120 -1.03 -17.21 -17.34
N GLU A 121 -0.87 -18.02 -18.39
CA GLU A 121 -1.02 -19.47 -18.34
C GLU A 121 0.15 -20.13 -17.61
N ASP A 122 1.33 -19.52 -17.67
CA ASP A 122 2.50 -19.92 -16.90
C ASP A 122 2.44 -19.28 -15.51
N VAL A 123 2.19 -20.11 -14.49
CA VAL A 123 2.06 -19.69 -13.09
C VAL A 123 3.27 -18.88 -12.62
N ASP A 124 4.48 -19.19 -13.10
CA ASP A 124 5.69 -18.49 -12.68
C ASP A 124 5.74 -17.04 -13.18
N LYS A 125 5.06 -16.75 -14.30
CA LYS A 125 4.97 -15.41 -14.91
C LYS A 125 3.80 -14.56 -14.40
N VAL A 126 2.98 -15.10 -13.50
CA VAL A 126 1.91 -14.32 -12.87
C VAL A 126 2.52 -13.20 -12.02
N LEU A 127 2.02 -11.98 -12.22
CA LEU A 127 2.44 -10.75 -11.55
C LEU A 127 1.23 -9.93 -11.07
N ILE A 128 1.45 -8.96 -10.19
CA ILE A 128 0.42 -8.01 -9.76
C ILE A 128 0.17 -6.98 -10.86
N LYS A 129 -1.07 -6.86 -11.31
CA LYS A 129 -1.51 -5.90 -12.34
C LYS A 129 -2.19 -4.67 -11.77
N GLU A 130 -2.87 -4.82 -10.64
CA GLU A 130 -3.57 -3.71 -9.98
C GLU A 130 -3.44 -3.87 -8.47
N SER A 131 -3.21 -2.77 -7.77
CA SER A 131 -3.24 -2.70 -6.31
C SER A 131 -4.07 -1.49 -5.88
N ILE A 132 -5.21 -1.72 -5.25
CA ILE A 132 -6.09 -0.66 -4.72
C ILE A 132 -6.04 -0.67 -3.21
N GLU A 133 -5.64 0.46 -2.63
CA GLU A 133 -5.44 0.62 -1.20
C GLU A 133 -6.61 1.35 -0.52
N PHE A 134 -7.04 0.80 0.61
CA PHE A 134 -7.93 1.45 1.56
C PHE A 134 -7.16 1.53 2.87
N VAL A 135 -7.01 2.73 3.42
CA VAL A 135 -6.17 3.04 4.58
C VAL A 135 -7.06 3.63 5.65
N ASP A 136 -6.70 3.44 6.92
CA ASP A 136 -7.29 4.23 7.99
C ASP A 136 -6.87 5.70 7.79
N SER A 137 -7.82 6.51 7.31
CA SER A 137 -7.59 7.92 7.07
C SER A 137 -7.29 8.68 8.36
N THR A 138 -7.84 8.24 9.50
CA THR A 138 -7.63 8.87 10.80
C THR A 138 -6.21 8.65 11.28
N ALA A 139 -5.72 7.41 11.23
CA ALA A 139 -4.33 7.08 11.54
C ALA A 139 -3.36 7.80 10.60
N ASN A 140 -3.64 7.80 9.30
CA ASN A 140 -2.83 8.50 8.29
C ASN A 140 -2.78 10.01 8.51
N PHE A 141 -3.91 10.65 8.82
CA PHE A 141 -3.94 12.07 9.15
C PHE A 141 -3.11 12.38 10.41
N LYS A 142 -3.20 11.52 11.43
CA LYS A 142 -2.43 11.68 12.67
C LYS A 142 -0.92 11.62 12.42
N VAL A 143 -0.44 10.61 11.70
CA VAL A 143 1.01 10.51 11.38
C VAL A 143 1.46 11.65 10.46
N THR A 144 0.60 12.09 9.54
CA THR A 144 0.85 13.28 8.69
C THR A 144 1.07 14.53 9.51
N ARG A 145 0.21 14.78 10.51
CA ARG A 145 0.36 15.92 11.43
C ARG A 145 1.69 15.85 12.18
N LEU A 146 2.04 14.68 12.73
CA LEU A 146 3.31 14.48 13.43
C LEU A 146 4.52 14.71 12.50
N ALA A 147 4.47 14.25 11.26
CA ALA A 147 5.51 14.49 10.27
C ALA A 147 5.68 16.00 10.00
N LYS A 148 4.57 16.74 9.85
CA LYS A 148 4.61 18.19 9.64
C LYS A 148 5.18 18.96 10.82
N GLU A 149 4.81 18.57 12.04
CA GLU A 149 5.33 19.17 13.27
C GLU A 149 6.85 19.01 13.41
N ASN A 150 7.43 17.92 12.88
CA ASN A 150 8.85 17.61 13.04
C ASN A 150 9.74 17.98 11.83
N LYS A 151 9.19 17.93 10.61
CA LYS A 151 9.94 18.15 9.35
C LYS A 151 9.51 19.40 8.58
N GLY A 152 8.47 20.11 9.03
CA GLY A 152 7.85 21.19 8.28
C GLY A 152 6.89 20.66 7.21
N GLU A 153 6.51 21.50 6.25
CA GLU A 153 5.54 21.11 5.23
C GLU A 153 6.00 19.90 4.41
N LEU A 154 5.04 19.06 4.04
CA LEU A 154 5.28 17.92 3.18
C LEU A 154 5.65 18.40 1.77
N ASN A 155 6.57 17.68 1.13
CA ASN A 155 6.88 17.91 -0.28
C ASN A 155 5.60 17.69 -1.10
N GLN A 156 5.38 18.53 -2.11
CA GLN A 156 4.28 18.41 -3.09
C GLN A 156 4.21 17.04 -3.79
N ASN A 157 5.31 16.28 -3.78
CA ASN A 157 5.39 14.93 -4.33
C ASN A 157 5.05 13.82 -3.31
N VAL A 158 4.71 14.17 -2.06
CA VAL A 158 4.11 13.23 -1.10
C VAL A 158 2.66 13.05 -1.51
N THR A 159 2.36 11.88 -2.05
CA THR A 159 1.01 11.42 -2.40
C THR A 159 0.55 10.34 -1.41
N GLY A 160 -0.68 9.85 -1.55
CA GLY A 160 -1.20 8.72 -0.76
C GLY A 160 -1.61 9.07 0.67
N GLY A 161 -1.54 8.09 1.57
CA GLY A 161 -2.05 8.24 2.95
C GLY A 161 -1.47 9.44 3.71
N LEU A 162 -0.18 9.74 3.50
CA LEU A 162 0.47 10.92 4.10
C LEU A 162 0.02 12.27 3.52
N ALA A 163 -0.72 12.27 2.40
CA ALA A 163 -1.26 13.47 1.78
C ALA A 163 -2.70 13.78 2.23
N ILE A 164 -3.25 13.03 3.19
CA ILE A 164 -4.58 13.28 3.74
C ILE A 164 -4.53 14.58 4.56
N THR A 165 -5.32 15.57 4.14
CA THR A 165 -5.31 16.92 4.74
C THR A 165 -6.60 17.28 5.47
N VAL A 166 -7.67 16.51 5.28
CA VAL A 166 -8.98 16.74 5.90
C VAL A 166 -9.62 15.42 6.31
N LEU A 167 -10.16 15.38 7.54
CA LEU A 167 -11.12 14.40 8.02
C LEU A 167 -12.43 15.16 8.33
N GLU A 168 -13.58 14.64 7.90
CA GLU A 168 -14.86 15.14 8.40
C GLU A 168 -15.22 14.36 9.69
N ASN A 169 -15.77 15.08 10.67
CA ASN A 169 -16.26 14.53 11.95
C ASN A 169 -17.69 13.96 11.80
#